data_AF-A0A7C3NY93-F1
#
_entry.id   AF-A0A7C3NY93-F1
#
_cell.length_a   1.000
_cell.length_b   1.000
_cell.length_c   1.000
_cell.angle_alpha   90.00
_cell.angle_beta   90.00
_cell.angle_gamma   90.00
#
_symmetry.space_group_name_H-M   'P 1'
#
loop_
_entity.id
_entity.type
_entity.pdbx_description
1 polymer ?
#
loop_
_entity_poly.entity_id
_entity_poly.type
_entity_poly.pdbx_seq_one_letter_code
_entity_poly.pdbx_strand_id
1 'polypeptide(L)'
;MLQEEVKLELRRYLAGLSTLKAFEDWFWITTWDTDSGLVGQIRLRLAEHDRGDLDEDELKSELFVAASNEPFTMVGTGTANEVVTLESRVLVAA
;
A
#
# COMPACT_ATOMS: atom_id res chain seq x y z
N MET A 1 10.12 -8.36 -11.07
CA MET A 1 9.43 -9.65 -10.93
C MET A 1 8.58 -9.66 -9.67
N LEU A 2 9.15 -9.76 -8.45
CA LEU A 2 8.37 -9.78 -7.19
C LEU A 2 7.34 -8.64 -7.05
N GLN A 3 7.73 -7.40 -7.36
CA GLN A 3 6.84 -6.24 -7.24
C GLN A 3 5.62 -6.30 -8.16
N GLU A 4 5.73 -6.93 -9.32
CA GLU A 4 4.61 -7.10 -10.26
C GLU A 4 3.65 -8.19 -9.78
N GLU A 5 4.18 -9.26 -9.17
CA GLU A 5 3.39 -10.31 -8.54
C GLU A 5 2.60 -9.76 -7.35
N VAL A 6 3.26 -8.96 -6.50
CA VAL A 6 2.60 -8.23 -5.39
C VAL A 6 1.49 -7.33 -5.90
N LYS A 7 1.74 -6.55 -6.96
CA LYS A 7 0.70 -5.70 -7.58
C LYS A 7 -0.47 -6.52 -8.13
N LEU A 8 -0.21 -7.66 -8.76
CA LEU A 8 -1.25 -8.51 -9.33
C LEU A 8 -2.13 -9.11 -8.23
N GLU A 9 -1.52 -9.64 -7.18
CA GLU A 9 -2.24 -10.33 -6.12
C GLU A 9 -2.99 -9.35 -5.22
N LEU A 10 -2.41 -8.16 -5.01
CA LEU A 10 -3.10 -7.05 -4.37
C LEU A 10 -4.37 -6.64 -5.14
N ARG A 11 -4.31 -6.58 -6.47
CA ARG A 11 -5.51 -6.26 -7.28
C ARG A 11 -6.60 -7.31 -7.16
N ARG A 12 -6.24 -8.59 -7.03
CA ARG A 12 -7.21 -9.67 -6.83
C ARG A 12 -7.89 -9.56 -5.48
N TYR A 13 -7.14 -9.26 -4.41
CA TYR A 13 -7.70 -8.93 -3.10
C TYR A 13 -8.65 -7.73 -3.17
N LEU A 14 -8.20 -6.60 -3.74
CA LEU A 14 -9.02 -5.39 -3.86
C LEU A 14 -10.28 -5.59 -4.72
N ALA A 15 -10.23 -6.51 -5.70
CA ALA A 15 -11.38 -6.89 -6.50
C ALA A 15 -12.32 -7.90 -5.82
N GLY A 16 -12.02 -8.33 -4.59
CA GLY A 16 -12.78 -9.35 -3.85
C GLY A 16 -12.64 -10.77 -4.41
N LEU A 17 -11.65 -11.02 -5.27
CA LEU A 17 -11.34 -12.34 -5.82
C LEU A 17 -10.53 -13.21 -4.86
N SER A 18 -9.96 -12.59 -3.81
CA SER A 18 -9.26 -13.25 -2.71
C SER A 18 -9.71 -12.64 -1.39
N THR A 19 -9.69 -13.41 -0.31
CA THR A 19 -9.95 -12.91 1.04
C THR A 19 -8.70 -12.22 1.59
N LEU A 20 -8.88 -11.32 2.58
CA LEU A 20 -7.74 -10.68 3.25
C LEU A 20 -6.76 -11.71 3.80
N LYS A 21 -7.26 -12.73 4.49
CA LYS A 21 -6.44 -13.81 5.04
C LYS A 21 -5.64 -14.56 3.97
N ALA A 22 -6.26 -14.90 2.84
CA ALA A 22 -5.57 -15.61 1.77
C ALA A 22 -4.48 -14.73 1.12
N PHE A 23 -4.74 -13.43 1.01
CA PHE A 23 -3.75 -12.46 0.57
C PHE A 23 -2.58 -12.34 1.56
N GLU A 24 -2.85 -12.19 2.86
CA GLU A 24 -1.82 -12.11 3.91
C GLU A 24 -0.94 -13.34 3.95
N ASP A 25 -1.53 -14.54 3.97
CA ASP A 25 -0.78 -15.80 4.01
C ASP A 25 0.19 -15.90 2.82
N TRP A 26 -0.30 -15.61 1.61
CA TRP A 26 0.54 -15.59 0.41
C TRP A 26 1.61 -14.49 0.49
N PHE A 27 1.24 -13.29 0.92
CA PHE A 27 2.11 -12.12 0.93
C PHE A 27 3.28 -12.32 1.90
N TRP A 28 3.04 -12.82 3.12
CA TRP A 28 4.10 -13.06 4.10
C TRP A 28 5.07 -14.14 3.67
N ILE A 29 4.58 -15.22 3.05
CA ILE A 29 5.43 -16.29 2.50
C ILE A 29 6.29 -15.75 1.36
N THR A 30 5.71 -14.95 0.47
CA THR A 30 6.36 -14.53 -0.78
C THR A 30 7.34 -13.36 -0.57
N THR A 31 7.12 -12.53 0.45
CA THR A 31 7.91 -11.31 0.67
C THR A 31 8.90 -11.40 1.82
N TRP A 32 9.08 -12.58 2.45
CA TRP A 32 9.81 -12.75 3.72
C TRP A 32 11.21 -12.08 3.77
N ASP A 33 11.91 -11.96 2.64
CA ASP A 33 13.26 -11.38 2.52
C ASP A 33 13.28 -9.90 2.05
N THR A 34 12.11 -9.30 1.86
CA THR A 34 11.94 -7.97 1.25
C THR A 34 11.09 -7.07 2.14
N ASP A 35 11.58 -5.87 2.42
CA ASP A 35 10.92 -4.88 3.30
C ASP A 35 10.84 -3.46 2.71
N SER A 36 11.20 -3.28 1.44
CA SER A 36 11.30 -1.95 0.83
C SER A 36 10.21 -1.68 -0.22
N GLY A 37 9.98 -0.39 -0.51
CA GLY A 37 9.02 0.07 -1.51
C GLY A 37 7.58 -0.34 -1.20
N LEU A 38 6.88 -0.83 -2.22
CA LEU A 38 5.49 -1.28 -2.10
C LEU A 38 5.29 -2.37 -1.04
N VAL A 39 6.24 -3.31 -0.91
CA VAL A 39 6.13 -4.40 0.08
C VAL A 39 6.13 -3.83 1.50
N GLY A 40 7.04 -2.91 1.79
CA GLY A 40 7.09 -2.24 3.10
C GLY A 40 5.81 -1.45 3.41
N GLN A 41 5.24 -0.76 2.41
CA GLN A 41 3.98 -0.04 2.57
C GLN A 41 2.80 -0.98 2.87
N ILE A 42 2.69 -2.09 2.14
CA ILE A 42 1.64 -3.10 2.39
C ILE A 42 1.81 -3.70 3.78
N ARG A 43 3.03 -4.07 4.19
CA ARG A 43 3.32 -4.59 5.54
C ARG A 43 2.86 -3.64 6.63
N LEU A 44 3.15 -2.35 6.47
CA LEU A 44 2.75 -1.32 7.41
C LEU A 44 1.22 -1.25 7.56
N ARG A 45 0.49 -1.23 6.43
CA ARG A 45 -0.98 -1.17 6.45
C ARG A 45 -1.62 -2.44 7.04
N LEU A 46 -1.08 -3.62 6.73
CA LEU A 46 -1.54 -4.87 7.33
C LEU A 46 -1.31 -4.87 8.85
N ALA A 47 -0.17 -4.36 9.32
CA ALA A 47 0.11 -4.24 10.75
C ALA A 47 -0.77 -3.21 11.46
N GLU A 48 -1.21 -2.15 10.78
CA GLU A 48 -2.20 -1.20 11.31
C GLU A 48 -3.60 -1.83 11.43
N HIS A 49 -4.01 -2.60 10.41
CA HIS A 49 -5.26 -3.37 10.46
C HIS A 49 -5.26 -4.42 11.59
N ASP A 50 -4.18 -5.19 11.75
CA ASP A 50 -4.08 -6.20 12.82
C ASP A 50 -4.12 -5.58 14.24
N ARG A 51 -3.61 -4.34 14.38
CA ARG A 51 -3.73 -3.57 15.62
C ARG A 51 -5.10 -2.94 15.84
N GLY A 52 -5.99 -3.00 14.85
CA GLY A 52 -7.31 -2.36 14.87
C GLY A 52 -7.27 -0.85 14.64
N ASP A 53 -6.16 -0.31 14.11
CA ASP A 53 -6.05 1.10 13.73
C ASP A 53 -6.77 1.40 12.41
N LEU A 54 -6.95 0.36 11.57
CA LEU A 54 -7.69 0.40 10.31
C LEU A 54 -8.73 -0.71 10.31
N ASP A 55 -9.95 -0.41 9.88
CA ASP A 55 -10.89 -1.45 9.47
C ASP A 55 -10.57 -1.99 8.07
N GLU A 56 -11.27 -3.05 7.63
CA GLU A 56 -10.97 -3.70 6.35
C GLU A 56 -11.21 -2.78 5.13
N ASP A 57 -12.19 -1.87 5.21
CA ASP A 57 -12.50 -0.94 4.13
C ASP A 57 -11.46 0.19 4.06
N GLU A 58 -11.02 0.70 5.21
CA GLU A 58 -9.91 1.64 5.32
C GLU A 58 -8.60 1.01 4.82
N LEU A 59 -8.33 -0.24 5.21
CA LEU A 59 -7.18 -1.01 4.71
C LEU A 59 -7.19 -1.10 3.18
N LYS A 60 -8.33 -1.46 2.57
CA LYS A 60 -8.45 -1.54 1.10
C LYS A 60 -8.19 -0.19 0.43
N SER A 61 -8.69 0.89 1.01
CA SER A 61 -8.45 2.25 0.51
C SER A 61 -6.96 2.61 0.55
N GLU A 62 -6.31 2.39 1.69
CA GLU A 62 -4.87 2.67 1.86
C GLU A 62 -3.99 1.80 0.95
N LEU A 63 -4.35 0.53 0.78
CA LEU A 63 -3.65 -0.38 -0.12
C LEU A 63 -3.85 0.00 -1.59
N PHE A 64 -5.03 0.46 -1.97
CA PHE A 64 -5.30 0.98 -3.32
C PHE A 64 -4.43 2.22 -3.60
N VAL A 65 -4.30 3.10 -2.62
CA VAL A 65 -3.41 4.27 -2.68
C VAL A 65 -1.95 3.83 -2.81
N ALA A 66 -1.47 2.91 -1.98
CA ALA A 66 -0.11 2.38 -2.04
C ALA A 66 0.22 1.75 -3.41
N ALA A 67 -0.73 1.01 -3.99
CA ALA A 67 -0.59 0.42 -5.33
C ALA A 67 -0.57 1.45 -6.46
N SER A 68 -1.24 2.59 -6.26
CA SER A 68 -1.42 3.66 -7.25
C SER A 68 -0.33 4.74 -7.19
N ASN A 69 0.29 4.95 -6.02
CA ASN A 69 1.21 6.06 -5.72
C ASN A 69 2.69 5.79 -6.01
N GLU A 70 3.06 4.82 -6.83
CA GLU A 70 4.45 4.75 -7.30
C GLU A 70 4.68 5.71 -8.48
N PRO A 71 5.61 6.69 -8.35
CA PRO A 71 7.02 6.39 -8.07
C PRO A 71 7.57 6.85 -6.70
N PHE A 72 8.50 6.03 -6.18
CA PHE A 72 9.28 6.12 -4.93
C PHE A 72 9.60 7.54 -4.42
N THR A 73 9.43 7.77 -3.12
CA THR A 73 10.39 8.52 -2.28
C THR A 73 10.31 8.02 -0.83
N MET A 74 11.44 7.53 -0.31
CA MET A 74 11.63 7.17 1.09
C MET A 74 12.27 8.37 1.80
N VAL A 75 11.60 8.99 2.76
CA VAL A 75 12.19 9.70 3.92
C VAL A 75 11.06 9.80 4.96
N GLY A 76 11.18 9.49 6.25
CA GLY A 76 12.27 9.11 7.14
C GLY A 76 11.68 9.32 8.55
N THR A 77 11.80 8.33 9.43
CA THR A 77 11.34 8.45 10.82
C THR A 77 12.15 9.52 11.55
N GLY A 78 11.52 10.62 11.96
CA GLY A 78 12.07 11.52 12.99
C GLY A 78 11.88 13.02 12.74
N THR A 79 10.95 13.61 13.51
CA THR A 79 10.94 15.02 13.99
C THR A 79 11.04 16.17 12.97
N ALA A 80 9.89 16.86 12.80
CA ALA A 80 9.68 18.25 12.39
C ALA A 80 10.28 18.77 11.06
N ASN A 81 9.39 19.40 10.28
CA ASN A 81 9.59 20.25 9.09
C ASN A 81 9.81 19.56 7.74
N GLU A 82 8.72 19.43 6.96
CA GLU A 82 8.46 20.19 5.71
C GLU A 82 7.40 19.45 4.87
N VAL A 83 6.24 20.06 4.67
CA VAL A 83 5.20 19.55 3.76
C VAL A 83 5.50 20.13 2.38
N VAL A 84 5.94 19.29 1.45
CA VAL A 84 6.05 19.66 0.03
C VAL A 84 4.72 19.31 -0.66
N THR A 85 3.95 20.34 -1.00
CA THR A 85 2.62 20.23 -1.62
C THR A 85 2.70 19.89 -3.12
N LEU A 86 1.80 19.01 -3.55
CA LEU A 86 1.59 18.52 -4.93
C LEU A 86 1.20 19.61 -5.94
N GLU A 87 1.64 19.48 -7.19
CA GLU A 87 1.02 20.13 -8.35
C GLU A 87 0.12 19.14 -9.12
N SER A 88 -1.11 18.93 -8.62
CA SER A 88 -2.21 18.45 -9.46
C SER A 88 -2.64 19.57 -10.40
N ARG A 89 -2.27 19.47 -11.68
CA ARG A 89 -2.80 20.37 -12.72
C ARG A 89 -4.28 20.11 -12.95
N VAL A 90 -5.11 20.96 -12.37
CA VAL A 90 -6.50 21.21 -12.78
C VAL A 90 -6.51 22.02 -14.08
N LEU A 91 -7.33 21.65 -15.06
CA LEU A 91 -7.98 22.59 -15.98
C LEU A 91 -9.29 21.97 -16.48
N VAL A 92 -10.43 22.27 -15.84
CA VAL A 92 -11.37 23.39 -16.07
C VAL A 92 -12.55 22.94 -16.93
N ALA A 93 -13.75 23.04 -16.35
CA ALA A 93 -15.03 22.90 -17.02
C ALA A 93 -15.35 24.12 -17.89
N ALA A 94 -16.00 23.89 -19.03
CA ALA A 94 -16.89 24.84 -19.71
C ALA A 94 -18.09 24.05 -20.25
#